data_AF-A0A1B6GS41-F1
#
_entry.id   AF-A0A1B6GS41-F1
#
_cell.length_a   1.000
_cell.length_b   1.000
_cell.length_c   1.000
_cell.angle_alpha   90.00
_cell.angle_beta   90.00
_cell.angle_gamma   90.00
#
_symmetry.space_group_name_H-M   'P 1'
#
loop_
_entity.id
_entity.type
_entity.pdbx_description
1 polymer ?
#
loop_
_entity_poly.entity_id
_entity_poly.type
_entity_poly.pdbx_seq_one_letter_code
_entity_poly.pdbx_strand_id
1 'polypeptide(L)'
;MLDENTTCSPPISASVVASPSNVPSGASAAPGGAVPGGTRLRLTEQQLESASKEELLAHCKQQDTYIDSLLSQATSHEAEMAALRETEDRLRQQHADLLLREKVLVRRLAAKEQEMQEYAGQLSELKAREAPGVSALRSALLDPAVNLLLQKLRQELAATRTRVEETQNELSAWKFTPDSNTGKRLMAKCRLLYQENEELGRVIASGRVAKLEGELALQKSFSEEVKKSQSELDEFLQDLDEDVEGMQSTIYYLQQELRKAKDTLAAYEQERKAGTANGKSACNGDSGSETHASPPPPPPRRRTSSEDSDDLPLIKKVRRDSELSVHYSDEEVGGGLTNGESSAK
;
A
#
# COMPACT_ATOMS: atom_id res chain seq x y z
N MET A 1 7.36 -20.97 -58.11
CA MET A 1 5.99 -20.41 -58.03
C MET A 1 5.81 -20.03 -56.57
N LEU A 2 6.25 -18.82 -56.20
CA LEU A 2 5.42 -17.59 -56.12
C LEU A 2 4.37 -17.80 -54.99
N ASP A 3 4.35 -17.09 -53.86
CA ASP A 3 4.77 -15.71 -53.61
C ASP A 3 5.26 -15.48 -52.17
N GLU A 4 6.23 -14.56 -52.08
CA GLU A 4 6.69 -13.86 -50.90
C GLU A 4 5.56 -13.00 -50.32
N ASN A 5 5.39 -12.99 -48.99
CA ASN A 5 4.66 -11.90 -48.34
C ASN A 5 5.47 -11.36 -47.16
N THR A 6 6.31 -10.40 -47.53
CA THR A 6 7.17 -9.57 -46.70
C THR A 6 6.33 -8.58 -45.90
N THR A 7 6.13 -8.84 -44.60
CA THR A 7 5.55 -7.85 -43.69
C THR A 7 6.66 -6.97 -43.14
N CYS A 8 6.76 -5.78 -43.75
CA CYS A 8 7.63 -4.68 -43.41
C CYS A 8 7.44 -4.24 -41.94
N SER A 9 8.44 -4.48 -41.10
CA SER A 9 8.55 -3.86 -39.77
C SER A 9 9.32 -2.54 -39.93
N PRO A 10 8.84 -1.39 -39.41
CA PRO A 10 9.58 -0.15 -39.49
C PRO A 10 10.81 -0.20 -38.57
N PRO A 11 11.94 0.44 -38.95
CA PRO A 11 13.11 0.48 -38.10
C PRO A 11 12.80 1.33 -36.87
N ILE A 12 13.13 0.78 -35.70
CA ILE A 12 13.15 1.49 -34.42
C ILE A 12 14.25 2.54 -34.54
N SER A 13 13.87 3.79 -34.77
CA SER A 13 14.78 4.92 -34.67
C SER A 13 15.27 5.01 -33.22
N ALA A 14 16.48 4.49 -32.98
CA ALA A 14 17.23 4.73 -31.77
C ALA A 14 17.56 6.23 -31.70
N SER A 15 16.70 6.99 -31.03
CA SER A 15 17.04 8.35 -30.62
C SER A 15 18.06 8.21 -29.49
N VAL A 16 19.33 8.26 -29.88
CA VAL A 16 20.49 8.45 -29.00
C VAL A 16 20.18 9.66 -28.12
N VAL A 17 19.85 9.40 -26.86
CA VAL A 17 19.84 10.44 -25.82
C VAL A 17 21.29 10.74 -25.56
N ALA A 18 21.81 11.75 -26.26
CA ALA A 18 23.12 12.32 -25.97
C ALA A 18 23.06 12.89 -24.55
N SER A 19 23.68 12.19 -23.60
CA SER A 19 24.03 12.74 -22.30
C SER A 19 24.98 13.92 -22.50
N PRO A 20 24.74 15.11 -21.94
CA PRO A 20 25.81 16.04 -21.70
C PRO A 20 26.43 15.66 -20.35
N SER A 21 27.31 14.67 -20.37
CA SER A 21 28.38 14.57 -19.40
C SER A 21 29.38 15.68 -19.69
N ASN A 22 29.18 16.85 -19.08
CA ASN A 22 30.24 17.83 -18.96
C ASN A 22 30.15 18.46 -17.57
N VAL A 23 30.74 17.77 -16.60
CA VAL A 23 31.09 18.36 -15.31
C VAL A 23 32.44 19.06 -15.53
N PRO A 24 32.55 20.40 -15.50
CA PRO A 24 33.83 21.02 -15.29
C PRO A 24 34.14 20.89 -13.80
N SER A 25 35.14 20.05 -13.52
CA SER A 25 35.87 20.06 -12.27
C SER A 25 36.61 21.40 -12.14
N GLY A 26 36.51 22.02 -10.96
CA GLY A 26 37.42 23.07 -10.51
C GLY A 26 37.00 24.52 -10.82
N ALA A 27 36.53 25.22 -9.79
CA ALA A 27 37.28 26.33 -9.18
C ALA A 27 36.47 26.91 -8.02
N SER A 28 37.06 26.88 -6.83
CA SER A 28 36.69 27.77 -5.74
C SER A 28 36.85 29.21 -6.25
N ALA A 29 35.73 29.86 -6.57
CA ALA A 29 35.72 31.27 -6.92
C ALA A 29 35.43 32.07 -5.64
N ALA A 30 36.46 32.79 -5.20
CA ALA A 30 36.47 33.68 -4.06
C ALA A 30 35.31 34.70 -4.09
N PRO A 31 34.87 35.23 -2.92
CA PRO A 31 33.93 36.33 -2.87
C PRO A 31 34.67 37.61 -3.24
N GLY A 32 34.63 37.97 -4.52
CA GLY A 32 35.36 39.11 -5.05
C GLY A 32 34.77 39.56 -6.37
N GLY A 33 33.48 39.93 -6.36
CA GLY A 33 32.87 40.64 -7.47
C GLY A 33 33.51 42.01 -7.61
N ALA A 34 34.60 42.09 -8.39
CA ALA A 34 35.14 43.34 -8.87
C ALA A 34 34.13 43.92 -9.86
N VAL A 35 33.43 44.99 -9.44
CA VAL A 35 32.55 45.78 -10.31
C VAL A 35 33.38 46.25 -11.51
N PRO A 36 33.06 45.83 -12.75
CA PRO A 36 33.76 46.30 -13.92
C PRO A 36 33.19 47.67 -14.28
N GLY A 37 33.65 48.71 -13.58
CA GLY A 37 33.22 50.07 -13.86
C GLY A 37 33.30 50.98 -12.65
N GLY A 38 34.51 51.22 -12.15
CA GLY A 38 34.82 52.30 -11.21
C GLY A 38 34.82 51.89 -9.74
N THR A 39 35.75 52.46 -8.97
CA THR A 39 35.79 52.33 -7.52
C THR A 39 34.81 53.34 -6.91
N ARG A 40 33.95 52.92 -5.98
CA ARG A 40 33.11 53.84 -5.20
C ARG A 40 34.01 54.86 -4.50
N LEU A 41 33.99 56.10 -4.97
CA LEU A 41 34.72 57.20 -4.36
C LEU A 41 34.12 57.51 -2.97
N ARG A 42 34.94 57.41 -1.92
CA ARG A 42 34.58 57.79 -0.55
C ARG A 42 35.65 58.75 -0.02
N LEU A 43 35.31 60.03 0.05
CA LEU A 43 36.18 61.06 0.62
C LEU A 43 35.96 61.16 2.14
N THR A 44 37.01 61.51 2.88
CA THR A 44 36.92 61.94 4.29
C THR A 44 36.58 63.43 4.37
N GLU A 45 36.00 63.87 5.48
CA GLU A 45 35.50 65.25 5.67
C GLU A 45 36.58 66.32 5.41
N GLN A 46 37.82 66.04 5.84
CA GLN A 46 38.99 66.91 5.66
C GLN A 46 39.47 67.02 4.19
N GLN A 47 39.23 65.98 3.37
CA GLN A 47 39.52 65.98 1.94
C GLN A 47 38.43 66.71 1.14
N LEU A 48 37.23 66.83 1.70
CA LEU A 48 36.12 67.55 1.07
C LEU A 48 36.27 69.08 1.26
N GLU A 49 36.77 69.51 2.43
CA GLU A 49 37.01 70.92 2.76
C GLU A 49 38.23 71.53 2.05
N SER A 50 39.21 70.71 1.68
CA SER A 50 40.43 71.15 0.98
C SER A 50 40.37 70.99 -0.55
N ALA A 51 39.33 70.34 -1.08
CA ALA A 51 39.18 70.09 -2.51
C ALA A 51 38.78 71.35 -3.28
N SER A 52 39.34 71.50 -4.48
CA SER A 52 38.94 72.57 -5.39
C SER A 52 37.55 72.32 -5.98
N LYS A 53 36.84 73.38 -6.40
CA LYS A 53 35.52 73.26 -7.06
C LYS A 53 35.56 72.34 -8.29
N GLU A 54 36.66 72.35 -9.02
CA GLU A 54 36.86 71.51 -10.21
C GLU A 54 37.06 70.03 -9.84
N GLU A 55 37.78 69.74 -8.74
CA GLU A 55 37.94 68.38 -8.21
C GLU A 55 36.61 67.80 -7.71
N LEU A 56 35.81 68.58 -6.99
CA LEU A 56 34.47 68.15 -6.56
C LEU A 56 33.54 67.84 -7.74
N LEU A 57 33.60 68.64 -8.80
CA LEU A 57 32.86 68.38 -10.04
C LEU A 57 33.35 67.11 -10.75
N ALA A 58 34.66 66.86 -10.79
CA ALA A 58 35.22 65.64 -11.35
C ALA A 58 34.80 64.40 -10.54
N HIS A 59 34.81 64.50 -9.21
CA HIS A 59 34.39 63.42 -8.31
C HIS A 59 32.89 63.13 -8.42
N CYS A 60 32.05 64.16 -8.57
CA CYS A 60 30.62 64.01 -8.82
C CYS A 60 30.38 63.24 -10.14
N LYS A 61 31.02 63.66 -11.24
CA LYS A 61 30.94 62.94 -12.52
C LYS A 61 31.44 61.49 -12.44
N GLN A 62 32.48 61.24 -11.65
CA GLN A 62 32.99 59.89 -11.43
C GLN A 62 32.01 59.03 -10.60
N GLN A 63 31.31 59.60 -9.63
CA GLN A 63 30.25 58.89 -8.92
C GLN A 63 29.03 58.66 -9.80
N ASP A 64 28.62 59.63 -10.62
CA ASP A 64 27.49 59.48 -11.55
C ASP A 64 27.76 58.33 -12.55
N THR A 65 28.96 58.27 -13.13
CA THR A 65 29.34 57.16 -14.03
C THR A 65 29.40 55.80 -13.34
N TYR A 66 29.78 55.74 -12.06
CA TYR A 66 29.71 54.51 -11.25
C TYR A 66 28.27 54.11 -10.91
N ILE A 67 27.40 55.08 -10.64
CA ILE A 67 25.97 54.84 -10.40
C ILE A 67 25.31 54.33 -11.69
N ASP A 68 25.61 54.95 -12.84
CA ASP A 68 25.10 54.53 -14.14
C ASP A 68 25.55 53.09 -14.49
N SER A 69 26.80 52.72 -14.18
CA SER A 69 27.30 51.36 -14.40
C SER A 69 26.60 50.34 -13.50
N LEU A 70 26.36 50.66 -12.23
CA LEU A 70 25.59 49.82 -11.30
C LEU A 70 24.12 49.67 -11.72
N LEU A 71 23.48 50.76 -12.17
CA LEU A 71 22.10 50.71 -12.66
C LEU A 71 22.00 49.87 -13.95
N SER A 72 22.96 50.02 -14.86
CA SER A 72 23.04 49.17 -16.06
C SER A 72 23.30 47.70 -15.71
N GLN A 73 24.09 47.42 -14.68
CA GLN A 73 24.34 46.05 -14.22
C GLN A 73 23.10 45.45 -13.53
N ALA A 74 22.42 46.22 -12.69
CA ALA A 74 21.18 45.79 -12.02
C ALA A 74 20.08 45.45 -13.03
N THR A 75 19.89 46.31 -14.05
CA THR A 75 18.93 46.06 -15.13
C THR A 75 19.31 44.84 -15.97
N SER A 76 20.60 44.62 -16.25
CA SER A 76 21.08 43.40 -16.92
C SER A 76 20.77 42.14 -16.09
N HIS A 77 21.05 42.16 -14.79
CA HIS A 77 20.76 41.03 -13.91
C HIS A 77 19.25 40.78 -13.75
N GLU A 78 18.42 41.83 -13.72
CA GLU A 78 16.96 41.67 -13.73
C GLU A 78 16.48 40.98 -15.01
N ALA A 79 17.03 41.35 -16.16
CA ALA A 79 16.71 40.71 -17.45
C ALA A 79 17.19 39.25 -17.50
N GLU A 80 18.40 38.95 -17.02
CA GLU A 80 18.92 37.58 -16.91
C GLU A 80 18.06 36.73 -15.96
N MET A 81 17.66 37.26 -14.81
CA MET A 81 16.78 36.58 -13.86
C MET A 81 15.38 36.33 -14.44
N ALA A 82 14.86 37.25 -15.25
CA ALA A 82 13.60 37.05 -15.96
C ALA A 82 13.71 35.93 -17.01
N ALA A 83 14.77 35.93 -17.81
CA ALA A 83 15.03 34.89 -18.80
C ALA A 83 15.23 33.52 -18.14
N LEU A 84 15.98 33.44 -17.03
CA LEU A 84 16.17 32.21 -16.28
C LEU A 84 14.84 31.66 -15.74
N ARG A 85 13.99 32.52 -15.16
CA ARG A 85 12.65 32.12 -14.70
C ARG A 85 11.79 31.56 -15.85
N GLU A 86 11.80 32.21 -17.00
CA GLU A 86 11.06 31.72 -18.17
C GLU A 86 11.57 30.34 -18.63
N THR A 87 12.89 30.14 -18.65
CA THR A 87 13.46 28.82 -18.98
C THR A 87 13.15 27.76 -17.93
N GLU A 88 13.13 28.13 -16.66
CA GLU A 88 12.79 27.24 -15.54
C GLU A 88 11.33 26.79 -15.63
N ASP A 89 10.40 27.71 -15.89
CA ASP A 89 8.99 27.41 -16.07
C ASP A 89 8.73 26.56 -17.31
N ARG A 90 9.47 26.82 -18.41
CA ARG A 90 9.42 25.97 -19.60
C ARG A 90 9.88 24.54 -19.31
N LEU A 91 10.98 24.37 -18.56
CA LEU A 91 11.48 23.05 -18.16
C LEU A 91 10.50 22.34 -17.22
N ARG A 92 9.89 23.06 -16.27
CA ARG A 92 8.83 22.51 -15.40
C ARG A 92 7.64 22.01 -16.19
N GLN A 93 7.19 22.78 -17.18
CA GLN A 93 6.09 22.37 -18.05
C GLN A 93 6.45 21.11 -18.87
N GLN A 94 7.64 21.08 -19.46
CA GLN A 94 8.12 19.91 -20.20
C GLN A 94 8.23 18.66 -19.31
N HIS A 95 8.69 18.82 -18.08
CA HIS A 95 8.77 17.73 -17.12
C HIS A 95 7.38 17.19 -16.76
N ALA A 96 6.40 18.07 -16.53
CA ALA A 96 5.02 17.69 -16.25
C ALA A 96 4.38 16.92 -17.42
N ASP A 97 4.61 17.37 -18.66
CA ASP A 97 4.11 16.71 -19.87
C ASP A 97 4.74 15.32 -20.06
N LEU A 98 6.05 15.19 -19.80
CA LEU A 98 6.75 13.90 -19.87
C LEU A 98 6.24 12.92 -18.81
N LEU A 99 6.03 13.37 -17.57
CA LEU A 99 5.46 12.55 -16.51
C LEU A 99 4.04 12.07 -16.85
N LEU A 100 3.22 12.93 -17.46
CA LEU A 100 1.89 12.53 -17.92
C LEU A 100 1.98 11.46 -19.01
N ARG A 101 2.89 11.65 -19.99
CA ARG A 101 3.13 10.70 -21.07
C ARG A 101 3.62 9.35 -20.55
N GLU A 102 4.55 9.36 -19.59
CA GLU A 102 5.04 8.16 -18.91
C GLU A 102 3.88 7.40 -18.24
N LYS A 103 3.05 8.09 -17.44
CA LYS A 103 1.88 7.48 -16.80
C LYS A 103 0.93 6.83 -17.79
N VAL A 104 0.72 7.42 -18.96
CA VAL A 104 -0.12 6.82 -20.02
C VAL A 104 0.53 5.57 -20.60
N LEU A 105 1.84 5.61 -20.87
CA LEU A 105 2.58 4.48 -21.39
C LEU A 105 2.59 3.29 -20.43
N VAL A 106 2.78 3.54 -19.13
CA VAL A 106 2.74 2.49 -18.09
C VAL A 106 1.38 1.80 -18.06
N ARG A 107 0.27 2.56 -18.08
CA ARG A 107 -1.08 1.97 -18.12
C ARG A 107 -1.31 1.15 -19.39
N ARG A 108 -0.83 1.62 -20.54
CA ARG A 108 -0.95 0.89 -21.81
C ARG A 108 -0.12 -0.39 -21.80
N LEU A 109 1.07 -0.35 -21.21
CA LEU A 109 1.93 -1.53 -21.04
C LEU A 109 1.27 -2.57 -20.14
N ALA A 110 0.75 -2.15 -18.98
CA ALA A 110 0.00 -3.03 -18.07
C ALA A 110 -1.23 -3.67 -18.76
N ALA A 111 -1.98 -2.90 -19.56
CA ALA A 111 -3.10 -3.44 -20.33
C ALA A 111 -2.64 -4.50 -21.35
N LYS A 112 -1.50 -4.29 -22.02
CA LYS A 112 -0.93 -5.28 -22.95
C LYS A 112 -0.40 -6.52 -22.25
N GLU A 113 0.18 -6.39 -21.07
CA GLU A 113 0.59 -7.52 -20.24
C GLU A 113 -0.60 -8.36 -19.78
N GLN A 114 -1.71 -7.70 -19.40
CA GLN A 114 -2.95 -8.39 -19.07
C GLN A 114 -3.52 -9.15 -20.27
N GLU A 115 -3.62 -8.52 -21.45
CA GLU A 115 -4.05 -9.21 -22.68
C GLU A 115 -3.17 -10.43 -22.98
N MET A 116 -1.85 -10.31 -22.79
CA MET A 116 -0.92 -11.43 -23.00
C MET A 116 -1.16 -12.58 -22.02
N GLN A 117 -1.44 -12.28 -20.76
CA GLN A 117 -1.80 -13.28 -19.74
C GLN A 117 -3.13 -13.96 -20.07
N GLU A 118 -4.11 -13.21 -20.58
CA GLU A 118 -5.40 -13.75 -21.05
C GLU A 118 -5.20 -14.71 -22.24
N TYR A 119 -4.38 -14.35 -23.22
CA TYR A 119 -4.03 -15.25 -24.33
C TYR A 119 -3.29 -16.50 -23.87
N ALA A 120 -2.37 -16.37 -22.91
CA ALA A 120 -1.68 -17.52 -22.31
C ALA A 120 -2.67 -18.45 -21.58
N GLY A 121 -3.66 -17.86 -20.88
CA GLY A 121 -4.77 -18.58 -20.27
C GLY A 121 -5.57 -19.38 -21.29
N GLN A 122 -6.04 -18.71 -22.35
CA GLN A 122 -6.78 -19.37 -23.45
C GLN A 122 -5.98 -20.49 -24.10
N LEU A 123 -4.67 -20.29 -24.31
CA LEU A 123 -3.80 -21.32 -24.89
C LEU A 123 -3.67 -22.54 -23.96
N SER A 124 -3.57 -22.33 -22.64
CA SER A 124 -3.52 -23.42 -21.68
C SER A 124 -4.84 -24.21 -21.62
N GLU A 125 -5.98 -23.51 -21.72
CA GLU A 125 -7.30 -24.14 -21.77
C GLU A 125 -7.47 -24.95 -23.06
N LEU A 126 -7.10 -24.40 -24.22
CA LEU A 126 -7.15 -25.11 -25.49
C LEU A 126 -6.25 -26.35 -25.47
N LYS A 127 -5.02 -26.24 -24.94
CA LYS A 127 -4.14 -27.40 -24.76
C LYS A 127 -4.74 -28.45 -23.83
N ALA A 128 -5.43 -28.06 -22.77
CA ALA A 128 -6.13 -29.00 -21.89
C ALA A 128 -7.29 -29.71 -22.61
N ARG A 129 -8.00 -29.02 -23.52
CA ARG A 129 -9.05 -29.61 -24.35
C ARG A 129 -8.50 -30.53 -25.45
N GLU A 130 -7.34 -30.19 -26.01
CA GLU A 130 -6.69 -30.92 -27.10
C GLU A 130 -5.88 -32.14 -26.60
N ALA A 131 -5.57 -32.21 -25.31
CA ALA A 131 -4.92 -33.35 -24.67
C ALA A 131 -5.89 -34.22 -23.83
N PRO A 132 -6.93 -34.86 -24.40
CA PRO A 132 -7.47 -36.04 -23.76
C PRO A 132 -6.31 -37.04 -23.70
N GLY A 133 -5.84 -37.40 -22.50
CA GLY A 133 -4.79 -38.41 -22.36
C GLY A 133 -5.13 -39.66 -23.17
N VAL A 134 -4.15 -40.44 -23.59
CA VAL A 134 -4.33 -41.62 -24.46
C VAL A 134 -5.46 -42.56 -23.98
N SER A 135 -5.73 -42.59 -22.67
CA SER A 135 -6.87 -43.28 -22.06
C SER A 135 -8.25 -42.69 -22.45
N ALA A 136 -8.40 -41.36 -22.42
CA ALA A 136 -9.61 -40.65 -22.81
C ALA A 136 -9.90 -40.78 -24.32
N LEU A 137 -8.85 -40.72 -25.15
CA LEU A 137 -8.93 -41.04 -26.58
C LEU A 137 -9.39 -42.48 -26.82
N ARG A 138 -8.82 -43.46 -26.09
CA ARG A 138 -9.28 -44.86 -26.16
C ARG A 138 -10.74 -45.03 -25.75
N SER A 139 -11.21 -44.33 -24.72
CA SER A 139 -12.63 -44.38 -24.33
C SER A 139 -13.57 -43.67 -25.29
N ALA A 140 -13.12 -42.62 -25.99
CA ALA A 140 -13.93 -41.91 -26.99
C ALA A 140 -14.03 -42.67 -28.32
N LEU A 141 -13.01 -43.47 -28.67
CA LEU A 141 -12.98 -44.30 -29.88
C LEU A 141 -13.70 -45.65 -29.72
N LEU A 142 -14.04 -46.04 -28.50
CA LEU A 142 -14.85 -47.23 -28.22
C LEU A 142 -16.31 -46.82 -28.12
N ASP A 143 -17.20 -47.60 -28.74
CA ASP A 143 -18.63 -47.45 -28.52
C ASP A 143 -18.95 -47.52 -27.01
N PRO A 144 -19.80 -46.63 -26.45
CA PRO A 144 -20.07 -46.58 -25.03
C PRO A 144 -20.58 -47.90 -24.43
N ALA A 145 -21.43 -48.64 -25.17
CA ALA A 145 -21.96 -49.92 -24.70
C ALA A 145 -20.88 -51.01 -24.72
N VAL A 146 -20.04 -51.03 -25.77
CA VAL A 146 -18.89 -51.93 -25.87
C VAL A 146 -17.86 -51.64 -24.77
N ASN A 147 -17.57 -50.37 -24.49
CA ASN A 147 -16.63 -49.99 -23.43
C ASN A 147 -17.13 -50.42 -22.05
N LEU A 148 -18.42 -50.24 -21.75
CA LEU A 148 -19.03 -50.68 -20.50
C LEU A 148 -18.94 -52.21 -20.34
N LEU A 149 -19.24 -52.97 -21.41
CA LEU A 149 -19.11 -54.42 -21.40
C LEU A 149 -17.66 -54.86 -21.17
N LEU A 150 -16.70 -54.24 -21.85
CA LEU A 150 -15.28 -54.57 -21.71
C LEU A 150 -14.74 -54.22 -20.31
N GLN A 151 -15.22 -53.14 -19.71
CA GLN A 151 -14.94 -52.80 -18.32
C GLN A 151 -15.49 -53.84 -17.35
N LYS A 152 -16.76 -54.25 -17.51
CA LYS A 152 -17.38 -55.32 -16.70
C LYS A 152 -16.62 -56.63 -16.84
N LEU A 153 -16.27 -57.04 -18.06
CA LEU A 153 -15.49 -58.25 -18.31
C LEU A 153 -14.10 -58.18 -17.66
N ARG A 154 -13.42 -57.04 -17.71
CA ARG A 154 -12.13 -56.85 -17.01
C ARG A 154 -12.29 -56.94 -15.49
N GLN A 155 -13.34 -56.37 -14.93
CA GLN A 155 -13.65 -56.44 -13.50
C GLN A 155 -13.98 -57.87 -13.07
N GLU A 156 -14.83 -58.57 -13.81
CA GLU A 156 -15.19 -59.97 -13.56
C GLU A 156 -13.96 -60.89 -13.69
N LEU A 157 -13.11 -60.66 -14.68
CA LEU A 157 -11.87 -61.42 -14.87
C LEU A 157 -10.86 -61.16 -13.75
N ALA A 158 -10.75 -59.92 -13.25
CA ALA A 158 -9.92 -59.61 -12.09
C ALA A 158 -10.49 -60.28 -10.82
N ALA A 159 -11.79 -60.16 -10.58
CA ALA A 159 -12.45 -60.75 -9.41
C ALA A 159 -12.39 -62.29 -9.41
N THR A 160 -12.50 -62.93 -10.57
CA THR A 160 -12.35 -64.39 -10.67
C THR A 160 -10.91 -64.82 -10.45
N ARG A 161 -9.92 -64.08 -10.96
CA ARG A 161 -8.50 -64.34 -10.65
C ARG A 161 -8.20 -64.24 -9.17
N THR A 162 -8.63 -63.17 -8.50
CA THR A 162 -8.43 -63.02 -7.04
C THR A 162 -9.12 -64.15 -6.28
N ARG A 163 -10.34 -64.53 -6.66
CA ARG A 163 -11.06 -65.64 -6.01
C ARG A 163 -10.40 -67.00 -6.21
N VAL A 164 -9.83 -67.24 -7.39
CA VAL A 164 -9.04 -68.46 -7.66
C VAL A 164 -7.76 -68.44 -6.82
N GLU A 165 -7.07 -67.30 -6.73
CA GLU A 165 -5.88 -67.14 -5.89
C GLU A 165 -6.22 -67.33 -4.41
N GLU A 166 -7.30 -66.76 -3.90
CA GLU A 166 -7.80 -66.92 -2.53
C GLU A 166 -8.14 -68.37 -2.22
N THR A 167 -8.94 -69.04 -3.05
CA THR A 167 -9.32 -70.45 -2.83
C THR A 167 -8.12 -71.39 -2.94
N GLN A 168 -7.17 -71.11 -3.84
CA GLN A 168 -5.90 -71.82 -3.92
C GLN A 168 -5.04 -71.59 -2.67
N ASN A 169 -5.00 -70.35 -2.18
CA ASN A 169 -4.30 -69.99 -0.95
C ASN A 169 -4.95 -70.67 0.26
N GLU A 170 -6.27 -70.70 0.39
CA GLU A 170 -7.02 -71.40 1.44
C GLU A 170 -6.76 -72.91 1.42
N LEU A 171 -6.83 -73.55 0.25
CA LEU A 171 -6.52 -74.97 0.09
C LEU A 171 -5.07 -75.28 0.50
N SER A 172 -4.15 -74.38 0.19
CA SER A 172 -2.75 -74.50 0.61
C SER A 172 -2.56 -74.20 2.10
N ALA A 173 -3.36 -73.29 2.67
CA ALA A 173 -3.35 -72.91 4.07
C ALA A 173 -3.93 -74.02 4.97
N TRP A 174 -4.82 -74.87 4.47
CA TRP A 174 -5.27 -76.04 5.26
C TRP A 174 -4.16 -77.08 5.48
N LYS A 175 -3.09 -77.03 4.67
CA LYS A 175 -1.85 -77.80 4.87
C LYS A 175 -0.82 -77.05 5.72
N PHE A 176 -1.20 -75.91 6.30
CA PHE A 176 -0.29 -75.08 7.09
C PHE A 176 0.06 -75.79 8.39
N THR A 177 1.35 -76.06 8.56
CA THR A 177 1.94 -76.36 9.85
C THR A 177 2.84 -75.19 10.25
N PRO A 178 2.64 -74.57 11.43
CA PRO A 178 3.43 -73.42 11.87
C PRO A 178 4.94 -73.70 11.95
N ASP A 179 5.31 -74.97 12.12
CA ASP A 179 6.71 -75.42 12.16
C ASP A 179 7.34 -75.70 10.79
N SER A 180 6.54 -75.75 9.72
CA SER A 180 7.09 -75.90 8.36
C SER A 180 7.95 -74.69 7.97
N ASN A 181 8.92 -74.91 7.08
CA ASN A 181 9.75 -73.83 6.54
C ASN A 181 8.92 -72.73 5.84
N THR A 182 7.75 -73.08 5.31
CA THR A 182 6.80 -72.12 4.71
C THR A 182 6.05 -71.33 5.79
N GLY A 183 5.57 -72.01 6.85
CA GLY A 183 4.89 -71.37 7.97
C GLY A 183 5.77 -70.43 8.77
N LYS A 184 7.03 -70.83 9.04
CA LYS A 184 8.02 -69.97 9.70
C LYS A 184 8.31 -68.70 8.89
N ARG A 185 8.44 -68.81 7.56
CA ARG A 185 8.62 -67.64 6.68
C ARG A 185 7.41 -66.71 6.68
N LEU A 186 6.20 -67.27 6.67
CA LEU A 186 4.98 -66.47 6.76
C LEU A 186 4.90 -65.73 8.10
N MET A 187 5.14 -66.41 9.21
CA MET A 187 5.12 -65.81 10.54
C MET A 187 6.20 -64.74 10.73
N ALA A 188 7.39 -64.94 10.15
CA ALA A 188 8.42 -63.90 10.10
C ALA A 188 7.96 -62.67 9.30
N LYS A 189 7.30 -62.88 8.16
CA LYS A 189 6.74 -61.79 7.34
C LYS A 189 5.60 -61.07 8.04
N CYS A 190 4.73 -61.77 8.76
CA CYS A 190 3.68 -61.14 9.58
C CYS A 190 4.29 -60.27 10.67
N ARG A 191 5.31 -60.75 11.40
CA ARG A 191 6.02 -59.95 12.40
C ARG A 191 6.67 -58.70 11.80
N LEU A 192 7.29 -58.84 10.63
CA LEU A 192 7.89 -57.71 9.92
C LEU A 192 6.83 -56.67 9.52
N LEU A 193 5.70 -57.11 8.96
CA LEU A 193 4.58 -56.22 8.60
C LEU A 193 3.99 -55.49 9.81
N TYR A 194 3.91 -56.15 10.98
CA TYR A 194 3.49 -55.48 12.21
C TYR A 194 4.48 -54.39 12.63
N GLN A 195 5.79 -54.67 12.57
CA GLN A 195 6.83 -53.69 12.88
C GLN A 195 6.82 -52.51 11.89
N GLU A 196 6.69 -52.78 10.60
CA GLU A 196 6.56 -51.75 9.56
C GLU A 196 5.32 -50.90 9.79
N ASN A 197 4.17 -51.49 10.13
CA ASN A 197 2.95 -50.74 10.44
C ASN A 197 3.10 -49.88 11.71
N GLU A 198 3.77 -50.37 12.75
CA GLU A 198 4.09 -49.58 13.94
C GLU A 198 5.04 -48.42 13.62
N GLU A 199 6.01 -48.64 12.73
CA GLU A 199 6.92 -47.60 12.25
C GLU A 199 6.20 -46.56 11.40
N LEU A 200 5.33 -46.97 10.47
CA LEU A 200 4.47 -46.07 9.71
C LEU A 200 3.58 -45.24 10.63
N GLY A 201 2.97 -45.85 11.66
CA GLY A 201 2.20 -45.12 12.67
C GLY A 201 3.03 -44.06 13.40
N ARG A 202 4.29 -44.38 13.76
CA ARG A 202 5.23 -43.40 14.35
C ARG A 202 5.62 -42.30 13.37
N VAL A 203 5.93 -42.63 12.12
CA VAL A 203 6.29 -41.67 11.07
C VAL A 203 5.11 -40.75 10.75
N ILE A 204 3.88 -41.25 10.76
CA ILE A 204 2.68 -40.43 10.57
C ILE A 204 2.50 -39.48 11.76
N ALA A 205 2.57 -39.99 12.99
CA ALA A 205 2.33 -39.19 14.20
C ALA A 205 3.43 -38.15 14.50
N SER A 206 4.68 -38.41 14.12
CA SER A 206 5.83 -37.52 14.38
C SER A 206 6.44 -36.90 13.12
N GLY A 207 5.86 -37.19 11.95
CA GLY A 207 6.39 -36.80 10.66
C GLY A 207 6.21 -35.32 10.36
N ARG A 208 6.85 -34.90 9.26
CA ARG A 208 6.74 -33.54 8.73
C ARG A 208 5.27 -33.12 8.52
N VAL A 209 4.40 -34.05 8.13
CA VAL A 209 2.97 -33.79 7.92
C VAL A 209 2.29 -33.41 9.24
N ALA A 210 2.42 -34.20 10.30
CA ALA A 210 1.86 -33.87 11.61
C ALA A 210 2.39 -32.54 12.18
N LYS A 211 3.67 -32.24 11.97
CA LYS A 211 4.24 -30.93 12.36
C LYS A 211 3.62 -29.77 11.59
N LEU A 212 3.51 -29.89 10.26
CA LEU A 212 2.89 -28.87 9.41
C LEU A 212 1.40 -28.70 9.71
N GLU A 213 0.69 -29.78 10.05
CA GLU A 213 -0.71 -29.72 10.50
C GLU A 213 -0.85 -28.97 11.82
N GLY A 214 0.08 -29.17 12.77
CA GLY A 214 0.14 -28.41 14.02
C GLY A 214 0.44 -26.92 13.81
N GLU A 215 1.43 -26.59 12.98
CA GLU A 215 1.74 -25.21 12.60
C GLU A 215 0.56 -24.55 11.89
N LEU A 216 -0.11 -25.27 10.98
CA LEU A 216 -1.31 -24.80 10.30
C LEU A 216 -2.47 -24.53 11.27
N ALA A 217 -2.68 -25.40 12.26
CA ALA A 217 -3.71 -25.20 13.28
C ALA A 217 -3.43 -23.95 14.12
N LEU A 218 -2.18 -23.75 14.55
CA LEU A 218 -1.75 -22.57 15.29
C LEU A 218 -1.91 -21.27 14.47
N GLN A 219 -1.58 -21.32 13.18
CA GLN A 219 -1.73 -20.17 12.30
C GLN A 219 -3.20 -19.81 12.07
N LYS A 220 -4.10 -20.81 12.00
CA LYS A 220 -5.55 -20.57 11.94
C LYS A 220 -6.05 -19.87 13.20
N SER A 221 -5.68 -20.34 14.39
CA SER A 221 -6.10 -19.70 15.64
C SER A 221 -5.57 -18.27 15.76
N PHE A 222 -4.32 -18.01 15.34
CA PHE A 222 -3.78 -16.66 15.30
C PHE A 222 -4.55 -15.75 14.33
N SER A 223 -4.88 -16.26 13.14
CA SER A 223 -5.69 -15.49 12.18
C SER A 223 -7.09 -15.19 12.71
N GLU A 224 -7.71 -16.12 13.42
CA GLU A 224 -9.01 -15.93 14.07
C GLU A 224 -8.95 -14.87 15.17
N GLU A 225 -7.90 -14.90 16.00
CA GLU A 225 -7.69 -13.91 17.06
C GLU A 225 -7.47 -12.50 16.50
N VAL A 226 -6.69 -12.37 15.43
CA VAL A 226 -6.52 -11.08 14.73
C VAL A 226 -7.85 -10.57 14.18
N LYS A 227 -8.62 -11.43 13.51
CA LYS A 227 -9.95 -11.04 12.98
C LYS A 227 -10.89 -10.60 14.09
N LYS A 228 -10.87 -11.30 15.23
CA LYS A 228 -11.66 -10.94 16.41
C LYS A 228 -11.23 -9.59 16.99
N SER A 229 -9.92 -9.35 17.12
CA SER A 229 -9.40 -8.06 17.60
C SER A 229 -9.74 -6.91 16.65
N GLN A 230 -9.79 -7.19 15.34
CA GLN A 230 -10.20 -6.22 14.34
C GLN A 230 -11.70 -5.91 14.46
N SER A 231 -12.55 -6.93 14.58
CA SER A 231 -14.00 -6.71 14.75
C SER A 231 -14.31 -5.94 16.02
N GLU A 232 -13.61 -6.23 17.12
CA GLU A 232 -13.73 -5.46 18.37
C GLU A 232 -13.32 -3.99 18.14
N LEU A 233 -12.23 -3.73 17.41
CA LEU A 233 -11.81 -2.37 17.07
C LEU A 233 -12.79 -1.63 16.16
N ASP A 234 -13.39 -2.33 15.19
CA ASP A 234 -14.38 -1.77 14.28
C ASP A 234 -15.68 -1.40 15.06
N GLU A 235 -16.08 -2.21 16.04
CA GLU A 235 -17.16 -1.87 16.98
C GLU A 235 -16.82 -0.62 17.80
N PHE A 236 -15.62 -0.53 18.37
CA PHE A 236 -15.18 0.66 19.10
C PHE A 236 -15.15 1.92 18.23
N LEU A 237 -14.78 1.80 16.95
CA LEU A 237 -14.81 2.93 16.02
C LEU A 237 -16.24 3.41 15.75
N GLN A 238 -17.17 2.47 15.60
CA GLN A 238 -18.58 2.81 15.42
C GLN A 238 -19.13 3.55 16.65
N ASP A 239 -18.85 3.07 17.86
CA ASP A 239 -19.26 3.74 19.10
C ASP A 239 -18.70 5.18 19.17
N LEU A 240 -17.44 5.38 18.77
CA LEU A 240 -16.82 6.70 18.73
C LEU A 240 -17.48 7.62 17.69
N ASP A 241 -17.87 7.10 16.53
CA ASP A 241 -18.59 7.87 15.51
C ASP A 241 -19.96 8.30 16.04
N GLU A 242 -20.70 7.40 16.71
CA GLU A 242 -21.98 7.71 17.36
C GLU A 242 -21.83 8.81 18.43
N ASP A 243 -20.80 8.73 19.27
CA ASP A 243 -20.51 9.74 20.29
C ASP A 243 -20.15 11.10 19.65
N VAL A 244 -19.37 11.10 18.57
CA VAL A 244 -19.01 12.33 17.85
C VAL A 244 -20.23 12.96 17.18
N GLU A 245 -21.11 12.17 16.55
CA GLU A 245 -22.37 12.65 15.99
C GLU A 245 -23.30 13.24 17.07
N GLY A 246 -23.37 12.60 18.24
CA GLY A 246 -24.12 13.08 19.40
C GLY A 246 -23.58 14.41 19.95
N MET A 247 -22.26 14.54 20.07
CA MET A 247 -21.60 15.79 20.46
C MET A 247 -21.79 16.89 19.42
N GLN A 248 -21.66 16.59 18.13
CA GLN A 248 -21.91 17.54 17.03
C GLN A 248 -23.36 18.05 17.04
N SER A 249 -24.33 17.17 17.29
CA SER A 249 -25.74 17.54 17.45
C SER A 249 -25.95 18.52 18.61
N THR A 250 -25.29 18.27 19.74
CA THR A 250 -25.32 19.15 20.92
C THR A 250 -24.69 20.52 20.62
N ILE A 251 -23.55 20.53 19.94
CA ILE A 251 -22.87 21.77 19.52
C ILE A 251 -23.78 22.60 18.61
N TYR A 252 -24.41 21.96 17.62
CA TYR A 252 -25.31 22.63 16.69
C TYR A 252 -26.50 23.28 17.41
N TYR A 253 -27.12 22.55 18.37
CA TYR A 253 -28.19 23.08 19.19
C TYR A 253 -27.76 24.34 19.97
N LEU A 254 -26.62 24.29 20.66
CA LEU A 254 -26.09 25.42 21.43
C LEU A 254 -25.73 26.61 20.53
N GLN A 255 -25.18 26.36 19.33
CA GLN A 255 -24.93 27.41 18.36
C GLN A 255 -26.22 28.09 17.89
N GLN A 256 -27.30 27.32 17.70
CA GLN A 256 -28.60 27.86 17.34
C GLN A 256 -29.20 28.72 18.46
N GLU A 257 -29.13 28.27 19.71
CA GLU A 257 -29.58 29.07 20.86
C GLU A 257 -28.77 30.36 21.02
N LEU A 258 -27.44 30.29 20.89
CA LEU A 258 -26.59 31.47 20.91
C LEU A 258 -26.93 32.45 19.78
N ARG A 259 -27.26 31.96 18.58
CA ARG A 259 -27.69 32.81 17.46
C ARG A 259 -29.02 33.50 17.77
N LYS A 260 -30.02 32.74 18.26
CA LYS A 260 -31.31 33.31 18.69
C LYS A 260 -31.14 34.38 19.77
N ALA A 261 -30.31 34.12 20.78
CA ALA A 261 -30.04 35.09 21.85
C ALA A 261 -29.31 36.34 21.35
N LYS A 262 -28.41 36.20 20.37
CA LYS A 262 -27.75 37.34 19.71
C LYS A 262 -28.74 38.16 18.88
N ASP A 263 -29.63 37.51 18.13
CA ASP A 263 -30.64 38.17 17.32
C ASP A 263 -31.65 38.93 18.20
N THR A 264 -32.07 38.34 19.33
CA THR A 264 -32.95 39.03 20.28
C THR A 264 -32.26 40.22 20.95
N LEU A 265 -30.99 40.08 21.34
CA LEU A 265 -30.19 41.20 21.84
C LEU A 265 -30.08 42.33 20.81
N ALA A 266 -29.80 42.01 19.54
CA ALA A 266 -29.72 42.99 18.46
C ALA A 266 -31.06 43.70 18.23
N ALA A 267 -32.18 42.98 18.30
CA ALA A 267 -33.52 43.57 18.21
C ALA A 267 -33.78 44.55 19.37
N TYR A 268 -33.48 44.17 20.61
CA TYR A 268 -33.62 45.05 21.77
C TYR A 268 -32.69 46.28 21.70
N GLU A 269 -31.48 46.14 21.17
CA GLU A 269 -30.57 47.28 20.94
C GLU A 269 -31.11 48.24 19.87
N GLN A 270 -31.72 47.72 18.80
CA GLN A 270 -32.38 48.54 17.79
C GLN A 270 -33.61 49.26 18.36
N GLU A 271 -34.43 48.59 19.16
CA GLU A 271 -35.56 49.22 19.86
C GLU A 271 -35.10 50.33 20.83
N ARG A 272 -34.00 50.12 21.58
CA ARG A 272 -33.40 51.18 22.41
C ARG A 272 -32.91 52.38 21.60
N LYS A 273 -32.32 52.14 20.43
CA LYS A 273 -31.85 53.20 19.52
C LYS A 273 -33.01 53.93 18.84
N ALA A 274 -34.10 53.24 18.52
CA ALA A 274 -35.32 53.84 17.98
C ALA A 274 -36.10 54.64 19.05
N GLY A 275 -36.17 54.14 20.29
CA GLY A 275 -36.80 54.81 21.42
C GLY A 275 -36.07 56.07 21.91
N THR A 276 -34.78 56.22 21.61
CA THR A 276 -34.01 57.44 21.92
C THR A 276 -34.13 58.54 20.86
N ALA A 277 -34.72 58.25 19.68
CA ALA A 277 -34.98 59.23 18.63
C ALA A 277 -36.39 59.88 18.73
N ASN A 278 -37.30 59.35 19.55
CA ASN A 278 -38.66 59.85 19.67
C ASN A 278 -39.08 60.00 21.15
N GLY A 279 -38.66 61.09 21.80
CA GLY A 279 -39.16 61.45 23.13
C GLY A 279 -38.16 62.14 24.07
N LYS A 280 -37.91 63.43 23.84
CA LYS A 280 -37.56 64.34 24.94
C LYS A 280 -38.88 64.72 25.64
N SER A 281 -39.21 64.09 26.76
CA SER A 281 -40.12 64.70 27.75
C SER A 281 -40.00 64.03 29.13
N ALA A 282 -39.44 64.81 30.05
CA ALA A 282 -39.84 65.03 31.44
C ALA A 282 -39.99 63.88 32.47
N CYS A 283 -39.40 64.21 33.63
CA CYS A 283 -39.89 64.11 35.01
C CYS A 283 -39.86 62.80 35.83
N ASN A 284 -39.14 62.93 36.95
CA ASN A 284 -39.27 62.37 38.30
C ASN A 284 -40.60 61.71 38.71
N GLY A 285 -40.47 60.78 39.66
CA GLY A 285 -41.51 60.31 40.59
C GLY A 285 -41.38 58.80 40.79
N ASP A 286 -40.78 58.30 41.87
CA ASP A 286 -41.34 58.12 43.23
C ASP A 286 -42.40 56.99 43.36
N SER A 287 -42.10 56.07 44.29
CA SER A 287 -42.98 55.18 45.07
C SER A 287 -43.82 54.07 44.40
N GLY A 288 -43.74 52.86 44.99
CA GLY A 288 -44.91 51.96 45.13
C GLY A 288 -44.74 50.46 44.82
N SER A 289 -44.57 49.67 45.88
CA SER A 289 -45.16 48.34 46.18
C SER A 289 -45.36 47.23 45.13
N GLU A 290 -44.81 46.06 45.49
CA GLU A 290 -45.23 44.66 45.31
C GLU A 290 -46.43 44.30 44.42
N THR A 291 -46.27 43.25 43.60
CA THR A 291 -47.30 42.19 43.43
C THR A 291 -46.71 40.91 42.84
N HIS A 292 -47.03 39.79 43.49
CA HIS A 292 -46.80 38.41 43.08
C HIS A 292 -47.49 38.04 41.75
N ALA A 293 -46.82 37.24 40.90
CA ALA A 293 -47.44 36.16 40.10
C ALA A 293 -46.37 35.27 39.42
N SER A 294 -46.28 34.00 39.83
CA SER A 294 -45.64 32.89 39.06
C SER A 294 -46.57 32.41 37.92
N PRO A 295 -46.08 31.74 36.85
CA PRO A 295 -45.96 30.25 36.81
C PRO A 295 -44.91 29.73 35.77
N PRO A 296 -44.85 28.44 35.33
CA PRO A 296 -44.87 27.10 35.98
C PRO A 296 -43.54 26.29 35.75
N PRO A 297 -43.37 25.05 36.26
CA PRO A 297 -42.07 24.33 36.30
C PRO A 297 -41.80 23.41 35.08
N PRO A 298 -40.54 22.96 34.86
CA PRO A 298 -40.17 22.03 33.78
C PRO A 298 -40.42 20.53 34.13
N PRO A 299 -40.61 19.65 33.12
CA PRO A 299 -40.91 18.22 33.30
C PRO A 299 -39.69 17.34 33.66
N PRO A 300 -39.90 16.08 34.10
CA PRO A 300 -39.03 15.42 35.08
C PRO A 300 -37.86 14.64 34.47
N ARG A 301 -36.75 14.62 35.20
CA ARG A 301 -35.65 13.66 35.02
C ARG A 301 -36.11 12.26 35.42
N ARG A 302 -36.01 11.30 34.52
CA ARG A 302 -36.05 9.87 34.84
C ARG A 302 -34.64 9.42 35.22
N ARG A 303 -34.48 8.98 36.46
CA ARG A 303 -33.35 8.15 36.90
C ARG A 303 -33.76 6.69 36.78
N THR A 304 -32.88 5.88 36.22
CA THR A 304 -32.67 4.47 36.57
C THR A 304 -31.15 4.33 36.65
N SER A 305 -30.52 4.44 37.82
CA SER A 305 -30.28 3.37 38.80
C SER A 305 -29.57 2.16 38.20
N SER A 306 -28.25 2.13 38.32
CA SER A 306 -27.51 1.00 38.92
C SER A 306 -26.09 1.45 39.21
N GLU A 307 -25.79 1.54 40.50
CA GLU A 307 -24.45 1.62 41.07
C GLU A 307 -23.78 0.24 40.89
N ASP A 308 -22.56 0.18 40.35
CA ASP A 308 -21.44 -0.42 41.07
C ASP A 308 -20.12 0.06 40.45
N SER A 309 -19.18 0.38 41.31
CA SER A 309 -17.92 1.05 40.99
C SER A 309 -16.77 0.09 41.20
N ASP A 310 -15.68 0.34 40.46
CA ASP A 310 -14.29 0.03 40.80
C ASP A 310 -13.80 -1.40 40.53
N ASP A 311 -13.17 -1.58 39.36
CA ASP A 311 -11.86 -2.24 39.28
C ASP A 311 -11.16 -1.93 37.95
N LEU A 312 -10.29 -0.91 37.97
CA LEU A 312 -9.28 -0.65 36.95
C LEU A 312 -7.99 -1.41 37.31
N PRO A 313 -7.44 -2.29 36.46
CA PRO A 313 -6.04 -2.62 36.52
C PRO A 313 -5.24 -1.69 35.59
N LEU A 314 -4.30 -0.98 36.21
CA LEU A 314 -3.30 -0.10 35.63
C LEU A 314 -2.70 -0.64 34.31
N ILE A 315 -2.75 0.20 33.27
CA ILE A 315 -1.92 0.08 32.08
C ILE A 315 -0.44 0.17 32.49
N LYS A 316 0.23 -0.98 32.62
CA LYS A 316 1.70 -1.04 32.61
C LYS A 316 2.18 -0.71 31.20
N LYS A 317 2.71 0.50 31.03
CA LYS A 317 3.57 0.84 29.88
C LYS A 317 4.77 -0.12 29.85
N VAL A 318 4.70 -1.14 29.00
CA VAL A 318 5.88 -1.87 28.55
C VAL A 318 6.40 -1.15 27.31
N ARG A 319 7.63 -0.63 27.44
CA ARG A 319 8.40 -0.03 26.35
C ARG A 319 8.55 -1.06 25.23
N ARG A 320 8.13 -0.71 24.02
CA ARG A 320 8.50 -1.43 22.80
C ARG A 320 9.87 -0.91 22.37
N ASP A 321 10.91 -1.69 22.66
CA ASP A 321 12.14 -1.67 21.85
C ASP A 321 12.11 -2.98 21.05
N SER A 322 11.79 -2.90 19.77
CA SER A 322 12.09 -3.97 18.81
C SER A 322 12.01 -3.39 17.40
N GLU A 323 13.14 -2.87 16.94
CA GLU A 323 13.37 -2.54 15.55
C GLU A 323 13.41 -3.85 14.74
N LEU A 324 12.51 -3.96 13.77
CA LEU A 324 12.42 -5.10 12.85
C LEU A 324 13.47 -4.93 11.76
N SER A 325 14.66 -5.52 11.93
CA SER A 325 15.66 -5.67 10.88
C SER A 325 15.33 -6.90 10.03
N VAL A 326 14.83 -6.68 8.81
CA VAL A 326 14.58 -7.73 7.82
C VAL A 326 15.84 -7.90 6.97
N HIS A 327 16.63 -8.91 7.29
CA HIS A 327 17.78 -9.32 6.47
C HIS A 327 17.28 -10.23 5.35
N TYR A 328 17.22 -9.72 4.11
CA TYR A 328 17.13 -10.57 2.92
C TYR A 328 18.55 -11.06 2.61
N SER A 329 18.74 -12.38 2.60
CA SER A 329 19.95 -13.00 2.06
C SER A 329 19.72 -13.25 0.57
N ASP A 330 20.46 -12.50 -0.23
CA ASP A 330 20.52 -12.58 -1.68
C ASP A 330 21.74 -13.43 -2.04
N GLU A 331 21.52 -14.69 -2.44
CA GLU A 331 22.56 -15.56 -2.98
C GLU A 331 21.95 -16.36 -4.15
N GLU A 332 21.88 -15.73 -5.32
CA GLU A 332 21.97 -16.45 -6.59
C GLU A 332 23.45 -16.56 -6.99
N VAL A 333 23.81 -17.73 -7.51
CA VAL A 333 24.55 -17.98 -8.77
C VAL A 333 25.55 -19.14 -8.63
N GLY A 334 25.34 -20.16 -9.48
CA GLY A 334 26.42 -20.67 -10.32
C GLY A 334 26.97 -22.05 -9.97
N GLY A 335 26.60 -23.05 -10.79
CA GLY A 335 27.28 -24.34 -10.80
C GLY A 335 26.70 -25.34 -11.80
N GLY A 336 26.85 -25.06 -13.09
CA GLY A 336 26.73 -26.09 -14.13
C GLY A 336 28.03 -26.91 -14.28
N LEU A 337 27.94 -28.01 -15.05
CA LEU A 337 28.97 -28.97 -15.48
C LEU A 337 29.14 -30.19 -14.52
N THR A 338 29.14 -31.47 -14.90
CA THR A 338 29.28 -32.21 -16.17
C THR A 338 28.87 -33.69 -16.00
N ASN A 339 28.61 -34.38 -17.13
CA ASN A 339 28.36 -35.83 -17.29
C ASN A 339 29.52 -36.75 -16.82
N GLY A 340 29.23 -38.01 -16.50
CA GLY A 340 30.22 -39.10 -16.58
C GLY A 340 29.95 -40.38 -15.76
N GLU A 341 29.38 -41.38 -16.42
CA GLU A 341 29.60 -42.85 -16.30
C GLU A 341 30.27 -43.47 -15.05
N SER A 342 29.66 -44.55 -14.52
CA SER A 342 30.36 -45.83 -14.32
C SER A 342 29.39 -46.99 -14.06
N SER A 343 29.44 -47.96 -14.98
CA SER A 343 29.05 -49.36 -14.82
C SER A 343 29.86 -50.08 -13.73
N ALA A 344 29.34 -51.23 -13.32
CA ALA A 344 29.97 -52.34 -12.58
C ALA A 344 29.92 -52.23 -11.04
N LYS A 345 29.06 -53.02 -10.39
CA LYS A 345 29.27 -54.46 -10.11
C LYS A 345 27.98 -55.11 -9.63
#